data_AF-A0A328FGL2-F1
#
_entry.id   AF-A0A328FGL2-F1
#
_cell.length_a   1.000
_cell.length_b   1.000
_cell.length_c   1.000
_cell.angle_alpha   90.00
_cell.angle_beta   90.00
_cell.angle_gamma   90.00
#
_symmetry.space_group_name_H-M   'P 1'
#
loop_
_entity.id
_entity.type
_entity.pdbx_description
1 polymer ?
#
loop_
_entity_poly.entity_id
_entity_poly.type
_entity_poly.pdbx_seq_one_letter_code
_entity_poly.pdbx_strand_id
1 'polypeptide(L)'
;MILPRVKADVETDSVAVLERKMVRIRALHKQLSHILETEYVSGMAYDSKSLKKLILRKRNCVNRFEHLVRAMGEQLGMMTGREMSSTMSRSLVDRVKMIQGLTPKQEEVLFGLANDLEQRHRELMKAASRNGLLFKSVLGRLSVTSKYVNHRNMGRTP
;
A
#
# COMPACT_ATOMS: atom_id res chain seq x y z
N MET A 1 -29.18 4.21 -35.77
CA MET A 1 -28.74 2.87 -35.34
C MET A 1 -28.40 2.90 -33.86
N ILE A 2 -29.30 2.38 -33.03
CA ILE A 2 -29.08 2.23 -31.59
C ILE A 2 -28.38 0.89 -31.42
N LEU A 3 -27.11 0.90 -30.98
CA LEU A 3 -26.38 -0.31 -30.63
C LEU A 3 -27.09 -0.97 -29.43
N PRO A 4 -27.41 -2.28 -29.48
CA PRO A 4 -28.04 -2.95 -28.38
C PRO A 4 -27.04 -3.06 -27.23
N ARG A 5 -27.32 -2.35 -26.13
CA ARG A 5 -26.69 -2.58 -24.81
C ARG A 5 -27.24 -3.89 -24.24
N VAL A 6 -26.72 -5.03 -24.66
CA VAL A 6 -26.87 -6.28 -23.91
C VAL A 6 -25.60 -7.10 -24.03
N LYS A 7 -24.89 -7.26 -22.91
CA LYS A 7 -24.50 -8.56 -22.33
C LYS A 7 -24.54 -8.36 -20.81
N ALA A 8 -25.67 -8.70 -20.20
CA ALA A 8 -25.95 -10.00 -19.60
C ALA A 8 -25.41 -10.03 -18.17
N ASP A 9 -26.31 -10.31 -17.22
CA ASP A 9 -26.01 -10.73 -15.86
C ASP A 9 -24.90 -11.76 -15.90
N VAL A 10 -23.67 -11.32 -15.64
CA VAL A 10 -22.63 -12.23 -15.18
C VAL A 10 -22.83 -12.23 -13.68
N GLU A 11 -23.56 -13.22 -13.17
CA GLU A 11 -23.43 -13.70 -11.80
C GLU A 11 -21.96 -14.04 -11.56
N THR A 12 -21.16 -12.99 -11.36
CA THR A 12 -19.74 -13.11 -11.15
C THR A 12 -19.65 -13.49 -9.69
N ASP A 13 -19.25 -14.73 -9.41
CA ASP A 13 -19.04 -15.22 -8.05
C ASP A 13 -18.33 -14.14 -7.21
N SER A 14 -19.10 -13.52 -6.31
CA SER A 14 -18.69 -12.34 -5.56
C SER A 14 -17.52 -12.65 -4.64
N VAL A 15 -17.45 -13.91 -4.17
CA VAL A 15 -16.34 -14.45 -3.38
C VAL A 15 -15.09 -14.55 -4.25
N ALA A 16 -15.20 -15.12 -5.45
CA ALA A 16 -14.07 -15.22 -6.37
C ALA A 16 -13.56 -13.84 -6.82
N VAL A 17 -14.44 -12.85 -6.96
CA VAL A 17 -14.06 -11.45 -7.24
C VAL A 17 -13.26 -10.86 -6.08
N LEU A 18 -13.73 -11.05 -4.84
CA LEU A 18 -13.06 -10.59 -3.63
C LEU A 18 -11.67 -11.25 -3.49
N GLU A 19 -11.59 -12.56 -3.66
CA GLU A 19 -10.34 -13.32 -3.60
C GLU A 19 -9.31 -12.80 -4.61
N ARG A 20 -9.72 -12.62 -5.89
CA ARG A 20 -8.84 -12.05 -6.92
C ARG A 20 -8.32 -10.66 -6.56
N LYS A 21 -9.15 -9.81 -5.94
CA LYS A 21 -8.71 -8.49 -5.45
C LYS A 21 -7.68 -8.65 -4.33
N MET A 22 -7.95 -9.50 -3.34
CA MET A 22 -7.03 -9.76 -2.22
C MET A 22 -5.67 -10.30 -2.70
N VAL A 23 -5.67 -11.24 -3.64
CA VAL A 23 -4.43 -11.77 -4.24
C VAL A 23 -3.65 -10.69 -5.00
N ARG A 24 -4.34 -9.81 -5.75
CA ARG A 24 -3.70 -8.68 -6.43
C ARG A 24 -3.13 -7.65 -5.43
N ILE A 25 -3.81 -7.40 -4.31
CA ILE A 25 -3.30 -6.54 -3.22
C ILE A 25 -2.04 -7.17 -2.61
N ARG A 26 -2.04 -8.48 -2.39
CA ARG A 26 -0.87 -9.24 -1.88
C ARG A 26 0.34 -9.10 -2.80
N ALA A 27 0.14 -9.20 -4.12
CA ALA A 27 1.20 -9.00 -5.10
C ALA A 27 1.77 -7.56 -5.05
N LEU A 28 0.90 -6.55 -4.90
CA LEU A 28 1.31 -5.16 -4.74
C LEU A 28 2.08 -4.93 -3.43
N HIS A 29 1.70 -5.58 -2.32
CA HIS A 29 2.48 -5.54 -1.08
C HIS A 29 3.91 -6.06 -1.29
N LYS A 30 4.08 -7.19 -1.99
CA LYS A 30 5.40 -7.74 -2.31
C LYS A 30 6.22 -6.76 -3.15
N GLN A 31 5.60 -6.14 -4.16
CA GLN A 31 6.25 -5.15 -5.01
C GLN A 31 6.67 -3.90 -4.22
N LEU A 32 5.78 -3.35 -3.39
CA LEU A 32 6.08 -2.20 -2.54
C LEU A 32 7.17 -2.50 -1.51
N SER A 33 7.14 -3.67 -0.88
CA SER A 33 8.17 -4.10 0.07
C SER A 33 9.55 -4.13 -0.60
N HIS A 34 9.65 -4.70 -1.80
CA HIS A 34 10.89 -4.70 -2.57
C HIS A 34 11.36 -3.28 -2.94
N ILE A 35 10.43 -2.40 -3.32
CA ILE A 35 10.75 -0.98 -3.60
C ILE A 35 11.29 -0.29 -2.35
N LEU A 36 10.68 -0.50 -1.18
CA LEU A 36 11.10 0.10 0.09
C LEU A 36 12.47 -0.44 0.53
N GLU A 37 12.75 -1.72 0.36
CA GLU A 37 14.07 -2.27 0.67
C GLU A 37 15.14 -1.69 -0.26
N THR A 38 14.84 -1.59 -1.56
CA THR A 38 15.78 -0.98 -2.52
C THR A 38 15.99 0.52 -2.24
N GLU A 39 14.94 1.22 -1.80
CA GLU A 39 15.02 2.62 -1.38
C GLU A 39 15.89 2.78 -0.13
N TYR A 40 15.79 1.85 0.82
CA TYR A 40 16.64 1.84 2.00
C TYR A 40 18.12 1.69 1.63
N VAL A 41 18.45 0.68 0.82
CA VAL A 41 19.83 0.42 0.34
C VAL A 41 20.36 1.62 -0.46
N SER A 42 19.57 2.17 -1.38
CA SER A 42 19.96 3.35 -2.17
C SER A 42 20.13 4.59 -1.30
N GLY A 43 19.31 4.74 -0.26
CA GLY A 43 19.38 5.83 0.71
C GLY A 43 20.66 5.76 1.56
N MET A 44 21.03 4.56 2.02
CA MET A 44 22.28 4.32 2.74
C MET A 44 23.52 4.58 1.88
N ALA A 45 23.44 4.29 0.58
CA ALA A 45 24.50 4.54 -0.40
C ALA A 45 24.53 5.98 -0.94
N TYR A 46 23.60 6.85 -0.53
CA TYR A 46 23.42 8.20 -1.08
C TYR A 46 23.24 8.25 -2.61
N ASP A 47 22.73 7.18 -3.22
CA ASP A 47 22.51 7.11 -4.67
C ASP A 47 21.24 7.87 -5.10
N SER A 48 21.42 9.16 -5.34
CA SER A 48 20.34 10.06 -5.76
C SER A 48 19.67 9.66 -7.08
N LYS A 49 20.38 8.97 -8.00
CA LYS A 49 19.84 8.57 -9.31
C LYS A 49 18.87 7.41 -9.15
N SER A 50 19.23 6.40 -8.36
CA SER A 50 18.35 5.27 -8.04
C SER A 50 17.14 5.73 -7.22
N LEU A 51 17.34 6.61 -6.23
CA LEU A 51 16.25 7.16 -5.42
C LEU A 51 15.19 7.88 -6.26
N LYS A 52 15.59 8.72 -7.22
CA LYS A 52 14.63 9.39 -8.14
C LYS A 52 13.77 8.40 -8.90
N LYS A 53 14.36 7.32 -9.44
CA LYS A 53 13.62 6.27 -10.15
C LYS A 53 12.69 5.50 -9.22
N LEU A 54 13.13 5.22 -7.99
CA LEU A 54 12.35 4.50 -6.99
C LEU A 54 11.13 5.29 -6.53
N ILE A 55 11.23 6.62 -6.37
CA ILE A 55 10.08 7.47 -6.01
C ILE A 55 8.95 7.35 -7.04
N LEU A 56 9.28 7.38 -8.34
CA LEU A 56 8.28 7.24 -9.40
C LEU A 56 7.62 5.86 -9.39
N ARG A 57 8.42 4.79 -9.25
CA ARG A 57 7.91 3.42 -9.14
C ARG A 57 7.02 3.23 -7.91
N LYS A 58 7.44 3.80 -6.76
CA LYS A 58 6.68 3.77 -5.51
C LYS A 58 5.33 4.46 -5.68
N ARG A 59 5.30 5.66 -6.26
CA ARG A 59 4.06 6.42 -6.50
C ARG A 59 3.08 5.66 -7.39
N ASN A 60 3.54 5.09 -8.50
CA ASN A 60 2.69 4.28 -9.37
C ASN A 60 2.10 3.07 -8.63
N CYS A 61 2.93 2.37 -7.87
CA CYS A 61 2.52 1.19 -7.12
C CYS A 61 1.52 1.54 -5.99
N VAL A 62 1.72 2.66 -5.29
CA VAL A 62 0.80 3.17 -4.28
C VAL A 62 -0.56 3.54 -4.90
N ASN A 63 -0.58 4.26 -6.03
CA ASN A 63 -1.84 4.60 -6.69
C ASN A 63 -2.64 3.35 -7.06
N ARG A 64 -1.97 2.33 -7.62
CA ARG A 64 -2.60 1.03 -7.95
C ARG A 64 -3.13 0.32 -6.71
N PHE A 65 -2.38 0.39 -5.61
CA PHE A 65 -2.77 -0.18 -4.33
C PHE A 65 -4.01 0.51 -3.77
N GLU A 66 -4.04 1.84 -3.73
CA GLU A 66 -5.18 2.64 -3.23
C GLU A 66 -6.46 2.36 -4.04
N HIS A 67 -6.37 2.35 -5.37
CA HIS A 67 -7.50 2.01 -6.23
C HIS A 67 -8.03 0.60 -5.93
N LEU A 68 -7.14 -0.37 -5.75
CA LEU A 68 -7.55 -1.75 -5.52
C LEU A 68 -8.13 -1.98 -4.13
N VAL A 69 -7.58 -1.32 -3.09
CA VAL A 69 -8.12 -1.35 -1.73
C VAL A 69 -9.50 -0.70 -1.68
N ARG A 70 -9.70 0.43 -2.36
CA ARG A 70 -11.03 1.06 -2.48
C ARG A 70 -12.03 0.11 -3.15
N ALA A 71 -11.65 -0.46 -4.29
CA ALA A 71 -12.49 -1.41 -5.03
C ALA A 71 -12.75 -2.73 -4.27
N MET A 72 -11.89 -3.09 -3.31
CA MET A 72 -12.13 -4.21 -2.39
C MET A 72 -13.11 -3.81 -1.28
N GLY A 73 -12.99 -2.59 -0.74
CA GLY A 73 -13.93 -2.04 0.23
C GLY A 73 -15.36 -1.96 -0.33
N GLU A 74 -15.51 -1.51 -1.57
CA GLU A 74 -16.79 -1.52 -2.30
C GLU A 74 -17.36 -2.94 -2.43
N GLN A 75 -16.53 -3.92 -2.81
CA GLN A 75 -16.94 -5.32 -2.91
C GLN A 75 -17.41 -5.89 -1.57
N LEU A 76 -16.67 -5.63 -0.49
CA LEU A 76 -17.05 -6.04 0.86
C LEU A 76 -18.37 -5.38 1.29
N GLY A 77 -18.56 -4.10 0.98
CA GLY A 77 -19.81 -3.40 1.27
C GLY A 77 -21.01 -4.03 0.57
N MET A 78 -20.87 -4.37 -0.72
CA MET A 78 -21.90 -5.09 -1.47
C MET A 78 -22.21 -6.46 -0.86
N MET A 79 -21.19 -7.24 -0.50
CA MET A 79 -21.36 -8.59 0.05
C MET A 79 -21.93 -8.62 1.47
N THR A 80 -21.71 -7.57 2.25
CA THR A 80 -22.23 -7.42 3.62
C THR A 80 -23.57 -6.67 3.68
N GLY A 81 -24.05 -6.14 2.55
CA GLY A 81 -25.28 -5.37 2.45
C GLY A 81 -25.27 -4.04 3.20
N ARG A 82 -24.08 -3.50 3.53
CA ARG A 82 -23.90 -2.26 4.30
C ARG A 82 -22.69 -1.48 3.79
N GLU A 83 -22.78 -0.15 3.80
CA GLU A 83 -21.63 0.69 3.47
C GLU A 83 -20.57 0.59 4.58
N MET A 84 -19.33 0.22 4.20
CA MET A 84 -18.23 0.12 5.15
C MET A 84 -17.65 1.51 5.46
N SER A 85 -18.03 2.09 6.59
CA SER A 85 -17.50 3.41 6.99
C SER A 85 -15.99 3.38 7.22
N SER A 86 -15.33 4.51 6.97
CA SER A 86 -13.89 4.71 7.26
C SER A 86 -13.58 4.76 8.77
N THR A 87 -14.61 4.91 9.60
CA THR A 87 -14.56 4.97 11.07
C THR A 87 -14.78 3.62 11.74
N MET A 88 -15.21 2.58 11.00
CA MET A 88 -15.43 1.25 11.55
C MET A 88 -14.09 0.54 11.85
N SER A 89 -13.88 0.19 13.12
CA SER A 89 -12.73 -0.57 13.64
C SER A 89 -12.68 -2.00 13.08
N ARG A 90 -11.57 -2.54 12.56
CA ARG A 90 -10.75 -2.06 11.41
C ARG A 90 -10.01 -3.22 10.72
N SER A 91 -9.99 -4.43 11.30
CA SER A 91 -9.34 -5.58 10.69
C SER A 91 -10.13 -6.04 9.45
N LEU A 92 -9.41 -6.38 8.39
CA LEU A 92 -9.95 -7.02 7.20
C LEU A 92 -10.58 -8.37 7.54
N VAL A 93 -10.05 -9.09 8.53
CA VAL A 93 -10.63 -10.35 9.00
C VAL A 93 -12.05 -10.16 9.53
N ASP A 94 -12.26 -9.18 10.41
CA ASP A 94 -13.59 -8.91 10.97
C ASP A 94 -14.58 -8.47 9.90
N ARG A 95 -14.09 -7.73 8.89
CA ARG A 95 -14.88 -7.32 7.72
C ARG A 95 -15.33 -8.50 6.88
N VAL A 96 -14.48 -9.51 6.70
CA VAL A 96 -14.85 -10.74 5.98
C VAL A 96 -15.84 -11.57 6.80
N LYS A 97 -15.69 -11.64 8.13
CA LYS A 97 -16.63 -12.37 9.02
C LYS A 97 -18.07 -11.85 8.98
N MET A 98 -18.28 -10.62 8.54
CA MET A 98 -19.61 -10.03 8.39
C MET A 98 -20.37 -10.54 7.16
N ILE A 99 -19.70 -11.25 6.24
CA ILE A 99 -20.33 -11.79 5.03
C ILE A 99 -21.17 -13.00 5.44
N GLN A 100 -22.46 -12.96 5.17
CA GLN A 100 -23.37 -14.08 5.44
C GLN A 100 -23.37 -15.07 4.29
N GLY A 101 -23.57 -16.36 4.59
CA GLY A 101 -23.73 -17.41 3.57
C GLY A 101 -22.43 -17.91 2.93
N LEU A 102 -21.26 -17.64 3.53
CA LEU A 102 -20.02 -18.26 3.11
C LEU A 102 -20.01 -19.75 3.47
N THR A 103 -19.49 -20.58 2.56
CA THR A 103 -19.18 -21.98 2.89
C THR A 103 -17.92 -22.05 3.76
N PRO A 104 -17.74 -23.10 4.59
CA PRO A 104 -16.56 -23.24 5.44
C PRO A 104 -15.23 -23.15 4.67
N LYS A 105 -15.19 -23.67 3.44
CA LYS A 105 -14.00 -23.59 2.56
C LYS A 105 -13.71 -22.15 2.10
N GLN A 106 -14.74 -21.37 1.79
CA GLN A 106 -14.58 -19.98 1.40
C GLN A 106 -14.15 -19.12 2.59
N GLU A 107 -14.68 -19.39 3.78
CA GLU A 107 -14.25 -18.73 5.02
C GLU A 107 -12.75 -18.96 5.28
N GLU A 108 -12.29 -20.21 5.20
CA GLU A 108 -10.88 -20.55 5.41
C GLU A 108 -9.96 -19.77 4.45
N VAL A 109 -10.29 -19.73 3.16
CA VAL A 109 -9.51 -19.03 2.14
C VAL A 109 -9.51 -17.53 2.39
N LEU A 110 -10.68 -16.91 2.58
CA LEU A 110 -10.79 -15.47 2.74
C LEU A 110 -10.17 -14.99 4.07
N PHE A 111 -10.34 -15.73 5.16
CA PHE A 111 -9.70 -15.41 6.44
C PHE A 111 -8.18 -15.59 6.37
N GLY A 112 -7.68 -16.63 5.70
CA GLY A 112 -6.25 -16.81 5.46
C GLY A 112 -5.66 -15.64 4.68
N LEU A 113 -6.32 -15.21 3.61
CA LEU A 113 -5.90 -14.05 2.82
C LEU A 113 -5.98 -12.74 3.62
N ALA A 114 -7.02 -12.54 4.42
CA ALA A 114 -7.19 -11.33 5.22
C ALA A 114 -6.06 -11.18 6.25
N ASN A 115 -5.72 -12.27 6.95
CA ASN A 115 -4.61 -12.31 7.90
C ASN A 115 -3.26 -12.04 7.23
N ASP A 116 -2.96 -12.67 6.08
CA ASP A 116 -1.72 -12.44 5.33
C ASP A 116 -1.61 -10.97 4.88
N LEU A 117 -2.70 -10.38 4.41
CA LEU A 117 -2.72 -8.97 3.98
C LEU A 117 -2.47 -8.01 5.14
N GLU A 118 -3.09 -8.22 6.30
CA GLU A 118 -2.86 -7.40 7.49
C GLU A 118 -1.41 -7.50 7.98
N GLN A 119 -0.87 -8.72 8.01
CA GLN A 119 0.52 -8.94 8.40
C GLN A 119 1.48 -8.20 7.46
N ARG A 120 1.29 -8.36 6.14
CA ARG A 120 2.10 -7.65 5.14
C ARG A 120 1.95 -6.14 5.22
N HIS A 121 0.76 -5.64 5.52
CA HIS A 121 0.55 -4.22 5.71
C HIS A 121 1.35 -3.69 6.91
N ARG A 122 1.35 -4.40 8.04
CA ARG A 122 2.17 -4.05 9.21
C ARG A 122 3.67 -4.04 8.88
N GLU A 123 4.15 -5.04 8.15
CA GLU A 123 5.56 -5.10 7.72
C GLU A 123 5.92 -3.94 6.78
N LEU A 124 5.04 -3.62 5.83
CA LEU A 124 5.23 -2.51 4.91
C LEU A 124 5.27 -1.16 5.63
N MET A 125 4.42 -0.96 6.64
CA MET A 125 4.43 0.24 7.48
C MET A 125 5.72 0.36 8.29
N LYS A 126 6.24 -0.76 8.83
CA LYS A 126 7.54 -0.79 9.51
C LYS A 126 8.68 -0.40 8.55
N ALA A 127 8.72 -0.98 7.35
CA ALA A 127 9.73 -0.67 6.34
C ALA A 127 9.67 0.79 5.88
N ALA A 128 8.46 1.32 5.64
CA ALA A 128 8.26 2.72 5.26
C ALA A 128 8.70 3.68 6.39
N SER A 129 8.37 3.36 7.64
CA SER A 129 8.79 4.14 8.82
C SER A 129 10.32 4.16 8.95
N ARG A 130 10.98 3.01 8.80
CA ARG A 130 12.45 2.89 8.81
C ARG A 130 13.09 3.81 7.76
N ASN A 131 12.58 3.81 6.54
CA ASN A 131 13.08 4.68 5.47
C ASN A 131 12.83 6.17 5.78
N GLY A 132 11.66 6.51 6.33
CA GLY A 132 11.35 7.88 6.76
C GLY A 132 12.34 8.40 7.81
N LEU A 133 12.69 7.59 8.80
CA LEU A 133 13.70 7.92 9.80
C LEU A 133 15.10 8.12 9.19
N LEU A 134 15.49 7.26 8.24
CA LEU A 134 16.75 7.39 7.50
C LEU A 134 16.83 8.74 6.80
N PHE A 135 15.84 9.09 5.98
CA PHE A 135 15.85 10.36 5.25
C PHE A 135 15.78 11.58 6.17
N LYS A 136 15.03 11.50 7.28
CA LYS A 136 15.01 12.57 8.29
C LYS A 136 16.41 12.80 8.89
N SER A 137 17.14 11.74 9.21
CA SER A 137 18.51 11.82 9.71
C SER A 137 19.47 12.43 8.67
N VAL A 138 19.37 12.02 7.41
CA VAL A 138 20.17 12.58 6.31
C VAL A 138 19.92 14.07 6.14
N LEU A 139 18.66 14.52 6.13
CA LEU A 139 18.30 15.94 6.05
C LEU A 139 18.83 16.73 7.26
N GLY A 140 18.77 16.14 8.47
CA GLY A 140 19.34 16.74 9.67
C GLY A 140 20.85 16.97 9.53
N ARG A 141 21.60 15.97 9.05
CA ARG A 141 23.04 16.09 8.79
C ARG A 141 23.34 17.16 7.74
N LEU A 142 22.61 17.20 6.63
CA LEU A 142 22.79 18.22 5.59
C LEU A 142 22.53 19.63 6.11
N SER A 143 21.50 19.81 6.94
CA SER A 143 21.19 21.10 7.58
C SER A 143 22.32 21.56 8.51
N VAL A 144 22.83 20.66 9.36
CA VAL A 144 23.95 20.94 10.26
C VAL A 144 25.21 21.27 9.47
N THR A 145 25.57 20.47 8.47
CA THR A 145 26.74 20.72 7.62
C THR A 145 26.62 22.06 6.88
N SER A 146 25.45 22.39 6.34
CA SER A 146 25.19 23.69 5.71
C SER A 146 25.42 24.87 6.69
N LYS A 147 24.91 24.76 7.92
CA LYS A 147 25.16 25.75 8.98
C LYS A 147 26.65 25.91 9.27
N TYR A 148 27.39 24.81 9.42
CA TYR A 148 28.84 24.86 9.69
C TYR A 148 29.63 25.48 8.53
N VAL A 149 29.32 25.13 7.28
CA VAL A 149 30.00 25.70 6.10
C VAL A 149 29.73 27.20 6.01
N ASN A 150 28.48 27.64 6.18
CA ASN A 150 28.13 29.05 6.14
C ASN A 150 28.73 29.85 7.31
N HIS A 151 28.83 29.25 8.50
CA HIS A 151 29.48 29.88 9.65
C HIS A 151 30.99 30.06 9.46
N ARG A 152 31.65 29.15 8.71
CA ARG A 152 33.07 29.23 8.37
C ARG A 152 33.35 30.29 7.30
N ASN A 153 32.41 30.51 6.38
CA ASN A 153 32.50 31.56 5.36
C ASN A 153 32.24 32.98 5.91
N MET A 154 31.53 33.11 7.03
CA MET A 154 31.31 34.39 7.73
C MET A 154 32.56 34.93 8.44
N GLY A 155 33.58 34.09 8.68
CA GLY A 155 34.87 34.47 9.27
C GLY A 155 35.99 34.74 8.26
N ARG A 156 35.69 34.63 6.95
CA ARG A 156 36.58 35.03 5.85
C ARG A 156 36.07 36.33 5.23
N THR A 157 36.24 37.43 5.94
CA THR A 157 36.38 38.74 5.28
C THR A 157 37.80 38.84 4.71
N PRO A 158 37.99 39.39 3.49
CA PRO A 158 39.31 39.68 2.94
C PRO A 158 40.09 40.68 3.80
#